data_AF-K6Y364-F1
#
_entry.id   AF-K6Y364-F1
#
_cell.length_a   1.000
_cell.length_b   1.000
_cell.length_c   1.000
_cell.angle_alpha   90.00
_cell.angle_beta   90.00
_cell.angle_gamma   90.00
#
_symmetry.space_group_name_H-M   'P 1'
#
loop_
_entity.id
_entity.type
_entity.pdbx_description
1 polymer ?
#
loop_
_entity_poly.entity_id
_entity_poly.type
_entity_poly.pdbx_seq_one_letter_code
_entity_poly.pdbx_strand_id
1 'polypeptide(L)'
;MNQAIQILDGFDYDSQHQALKVVAINSGALINCWIIDVLQDEAAEFYQLHQFEIEEQLTSLISQEKWNARGEIVLTKVDLTF
;
A
#
# COMPACT_ATOMS: atom_id res chain seq x y z
N MET A 1 -17.55 -14.19 -2.13
CA MET A 1 -17.58 -13.15 -1.07
C MET A 1 -16.85 -11.96 -1.66
N ASN A 2 -17.59 -10.96 -2.14
CA ASN A 2 -17.03 -9.82 -2.88
C ASN A 2 -16.95 -8.64 -1.90
N GLN A 3 -16.01 -8.70 -0.95
CA GLN A 3 -15.69 -7.52 -0.16
C GLN A 3 -15.03 -6.55 -1.12
N ALA A 4 -15.72 -5.45 -1.44
CA ALA A 4 -15.18 -4.41 -2.30
C ALA A 4 -14.06 -3.68 -1.56
N ILE A 5 -12.85 -4.26 -1.59
CA ILE A 5 -11.63 -3.58 -1.20
C ILE A 5 -11.42 -2.51 -2.27
N GLN A 6 -11.35 -1.26 -1.83
CA GLN A 6 -11.08 -0.13 -2.69
C GLN A 6 -9.78 0.53 -2.24
N ILE A 7 -8.82 0.66 -3.14
CA ILE A 7 -7.64 1.48 -2.90
C ILE A 7 -8.00 2.93 -3.25
N LEU A 8 -7.63 3.87 -2.38
CA LEU A 8 -7.81 5.29 -2.63
C LEU A 8 -6.66 5.81 -3.47
N ASP A 9 -6.99 6.64 -4.45
CA ASP A 9 -6.00 7.24 -5.34
C ASP A 9 -5.00 8.12 -4.57
N GLY A 10 -3.72 7.92 -4.89
CA GLY A 10 -2.63 8.74 -4.39
C GLY A 10 -1.95 8.14 -3.16
N PHE A 11 -1.00 8.91 -2.63
CA PHE A 11 -0.18 8.49 -1.50
C PHE A 11 0.25 9.71 -0.67
N ASP A 12 0.57 9.45 0.60
CA ASP A 12 1.36 10.36 1.44
C ASP A 12 2.76 9.77 1.63
N TYR A 13 3.80 10.60 1.64
CA TYR A 13 5.16 10.15 1.94
C TYR A 13 5.51 10.38 3.41
N ASP A 14 5.96 9.33 4.10
CA ASP A 14 6.51 9.42 5.45
C ASP A 14 8.04 9.37 5.41
N SER A 15 8.65 10.53 5.64
CA SER A 15 10.11 10.68 5.63
C SER A 15 10.80 10.08 6.86
N GLN A 16 10.09 9.84 7.96
CA GLN A 16 10.67 9.21 9.14
C GLN A 16 10.90 7.71 8.93
N HIS A 17 9.99 7.09 8.16
CA HIS A 17 10.00 5.65 7.91
C HIS A 17 10.41 5.27 6.49
N GLN A 18 10.73 6.28 5.65
CA GLN A 18 11.05 6.10 4.23
C GLN A 18 10.00 5.23 3.50
N ALA A 19 8.74 5.63 3.65
CA ALA A 19 7.61 4.82 3.22
C ALA A 19 6.53 5.64 2.50
N LEU A 20 5.90 5.01 1.51
CA LEU A 20 4.64 5.48 0.94
C LEU A 20 3.48 4.97 1.79
N LYS A 21 2.60 5.86 2.18
CA LYS A 21 1.31 5.54 2.77
C LYS A 21 0.24 5.58 1.70
N VAL A 22 -0.37 4.44 1.45
CA VAL A 22 -1.57 4.29 0.64
C VAL A 22 -2.73 3.93 1.56
N VAL A 23 -3.94 4.34 1.21
CA VAL A 23 -5.13 4.06 2.04
C VAL A 23 -6.07 3.14 1.26
N ALA A 24 -6.52 2.08 1.91
CA ALA A 24 -7.56 1.21 1.40
C ALA A 24 -8.83 1.32 2.25
N ILE A 25 -9.98 1.04 1.65
CA ILE A 25 -11.27 0.89 2.33
C ILE A 25 -11.70 -0.56 2.18
N ASN A 26 -11.97 -1.24 3.30
CA ASN A 26 -12.68 -2.52 3.30
C ASN A 26 -13.88 -2.42 4.26
N SER A 27 -15.09 -2.65 3.74
CA SER A 27 -16.32 -2.65 4.54
C SER A 27 -16.54 -1.37 5.37
N GLY A 28 -16.10 -0.23 4.83
CA GLY A 28 -16.19 1.09 5.48
C GLY A 28 -15.08 1.42 6.48
N ALA A 29 -14.16 0.48 6.75
CA ALA A 29 -12.97 0.75 7.57
C ALA A 29 -11.80 1.21 6.71
N LEU A 30 -11.11 2.27 7.15
CA LEU A 30 -9.85 2.71 6.56
C LEU A 30 -8.71 1.81 7.03
N ILE A 31 -7.91 1.36 6.07
CA ILE A 31 -6.74 0.53 6.27
C ILE A 31 -5.54 1.34 5.79
N ASN A 32 -4.58 1.57 6.68
CA ASN A 32 -3.30 2.14 6.28
C ASN A 32 -2.43 1.04 5.68
N CYS A 33 -1.88 1.32 4.51
CA CYS A 33 -0.98 0.46 3.77
C CYS A 33 0.35 1.18 3.60
N TRP A 34 1.46 0.51 3.90
CA TRP A 34 2.79 1.09 3.87
C TRP A 34 3.66 0.35 2.85
N ILE A 35 4.25 1.08 1.91
CA ILE A 35 5.30 0.57 1.03
C ILE A 35 6.63 1.15 1.52
N ILE A 36 7.41 0.33 2.21
CA ILE A 36 8.71 0.70 2.80
C ILE A 36 9.83 0.61 1.76
N ASP A 37 10.98 1.22 2.09
CA ASP A 37 12.18 1.28 1.25
C ASP A 37 11.98 2.09 -0.05
N VAL A 38 11.09 3.09 -0.02
CA VAL A 38 10.90 4.04 -1.13
C VAL A 38 11.56 5.36 -0.74
N LEU A 39 12.50 5.83 -1.56
CA LEU A 39 13.14 7.13 -1.32
C LEU A 39 12.20 8.29 -1.69
N GLN A 40 12.35 9.43 -1.02
CA GLN A 40 11.44 10.56 -1.17
C GLN A 40 11.47 11.17 -2.58
N ASP A 41 12.65 11.17 -3.20
CA ASP A 41 12.90 11.72 -4.52
C ASP A 41 12.32 10.86 -5.64
N GLU A 42 12.21 9.56 -5.44
CA GLU A 42 11.59 8.62 -6.40
C GLU A 42 10.13 8.28 -6.09
N ALA A 43 9.61 8.66 -4.91
CA ALA A 43 8.29 8.28 -4.41
C ALA A 43 7.15 8.46 -5.42
N ALA A 44 7.08 9.63 -6.05
CA ALA A 44 6.03 9.95 -7.01
C ALA A 44 6.17 9.15 -8.32
N GLU A 45 7.39 9.02 -8.84
CA GLU A 45 7.67 8.26 -10.06
C GLU A 45 7.40 6.77 -9.84
N PHE A 46 7.87 6.22 -8.71
CA PHE A 46 7.64 4.83 -8.32
C PHE A 46 6.15 4.51 -8.20
N TYR A 47 5.37 5.35 -7.48
CA TYR A 47 3.93 5.14 -7.35
C TYR A 47 3.22 5.17 -8.70
N GLN A 48 3.54 6.13 -9.56
CA GLN A 48 2.92 6.23 -10.88
C GLN A 48 3.26 5.06 -11.80
N LEU A 49 4.51 4.58 -11.74
CA LEU A 49 4.96 3.47 -12.58
C LEU A 49 4.35 2.13 -12.14
N HIS A 50 4.16 1.93 -10.83
CA HIS A 50 3.74 0.67 -10.23
C HIS A 50 2.36 0.72 -9.58
N GLN A 51 1.52 1.70 -9.95
CA GLN A 51 0.23 1.93 -9.28
C GLN A 51 -0.64 0.66 -9.28
N PHE A 52 -0.77 -0.01 -10.43
CA PHE A 52 -1.61 -1.19 -10.56
C PHE A 52 -1.07 -2.38 -9.76
N GLU A 53 0.24 -2.60 -9.80
CA GLU A 53 0.91 -3.66 -9.04
C GLU A 53 0.76 -3.42 -7.52
N ILE A 54 0.92 -2.17 -7.07
CA ILE A 54 0.69 -1.77 -5.67
C ILE A 54 -0.77 -2.08 -5.28
N GLU A 55 -1.74 -1.64 -6.08
CA GLU A 55 -3.16 -1.82 -5.78
C GLU A 55 -3.57 -3.31 -5.74
N GLU A 56 -3.09 -4.10 -6.70
CA GLU A 56 -3.33 -5.54 -6.76
C GLU A 56 -2.72 -6.26 -5.54
N GLN A 57 -1.46 -5.95 -5.22
CA GLN A 57 -0.76 -6.60 -4.13
C GLN A 57 -1.37 -6.23 -2.77
N LEU A 58 -1.73 -4.96 -2.55
CA LEU A 58 -2.42 -4.52 -1.34
C LEU A 58 -3.79 -5.22 -1.20
N THR A 59 -4.56 -5.29 -2.28
CA THR A 59 -5.86 -5.99 -2.29
C THR A 59 -5.71 -7.47 -1.94
N SER A 60 -4.69 -8.12 -2.48
CA SER A 60 -4.36 -9.52 -2.20
C SER A 60 -4.01 -9.72 -0.72
N LEU A 61 -3.15 -8.86 -0.14
CA LEU A 61 -2.75 -8.95 1.26
C LEU A 61 -3.91 -8.68 2.23
N ILE A 62 -4.77 -7.70 1.92
CA ILE A 62 -5.98 -7.41 2.70
C ILE A 62 -6.93 -8.61 2.67
N SER A 63 -7.13 -9.21 1.50
CA SER A 63 -8.00 -10.39 1.33
C SER A 63 -7.48 -11.62 2.08
N GLN A 64 -6.16 -11.73 2.24
CA GLN A 64 -5.50 -12.80 2.97
C GLN A 64 -5.30 -12.48 4.47
N GLU A 65 -5.83 -11.36 4.95
CA GLU A 65 -5.72 -10.89 6.33
C GLU A 65 -4.26 -10.80 6.82
N LYS A 66 -3.34 -10.37 5.95
CA LYS A 66 -1.89 -10.25 6.24
C LYS A 66 -1.56 -8.98 7.00
N TRP A 67 -2.21 -8.81 8.14
CA TRP A 67 -2.04 -7.65 9.02
C TRP A 67 -0.75 -7.72 9.82
N ASN A 68 -0.12 -6.57 10.05
CA ASN A 68 0.88 -6.42 11.09
C ASN A 68 0.21 -6.29 12.49
N ALA A 69 1.02 -6.20 13.55
CA ALA A 69 0.51 -6.08 14.92
C ALA A 69 -0.29 -4.78 15.20
N ARG A 70 -0.27 -3.81 14.29
CA ARG A 70 -1.00 -2.54 14.36
C ARG A 70 -2.29 -2.54 13.51
N GLY A 71 -2.61 -3.64 12.82
CA GLY A 71 -3.75 -3.71 11.92
C GLY A 71 -3.51 -3.02 10.58
N GLU A 72 -2.25 -2.88 10.16
CA GLU A 72 -1.86 -2.25 8.90
C GLU A 72 -1.33 -3.31 7.92
N ILE A 73 -1.27 -2.95 6.64
CA ILE A 73 -0.56 -3.72 5.61
C ILE A 73 0.82 -3.10 5.39
N VAL A 74 1.84 -3.93 5.28
CA VAL A 74 3.22 -3.49 4.98
C VAL A 74 3.75 -4.31 3.82
N LEU A 75 4.32 -3.61 2.84
CA LEU A 75 4.97 -4.13 1.64
C LEU A 75 6.36 -3.51 1.53
N THR A 76 7.30 -4.26 0.98
CA THR A 76 8.62 -3.72 0.64
C THR A 76 8.64 -3.33 -0.83
N LYS A 77 9.34 -2.26 -1.19
CA LYS A 77 9.56 -1.89 -2.60
C LYS A 77 10.03 -3.07 -3.47
N VAL A 78 10.90 -3.93 -2.93
CA VAL A 78 11.40 -5.14 -3.61
C VAL A 78 10.29 -6.14 -3.97
N ASP A 79 9.19 -6.17 -3.22
CA ASP A 79 8.07 -7.08 -3.48
C ASP A 79 7.25 -6.68 -4.72
N LEU A 80 7.55 -5.50 -5.31
CA LEU A 80 6.83 -4.89 -6.44
C LEU A 80 7.67 -4.82 -7.74
N THR A 81 8.95 -5.17 -7.68
CA THR A 81 9.84 -5.26 -8.86
C THR A 81 9.89 -6.70 -9.37
N PHE A 82 9.23 -6.97 -10.50
CA PHE A 82 9.29 -8.24 -11.25
C PHE A 82 10.32 -8.20 -12.38
#